data_AF-A0A0A7EY35-F1
#
_entry.id   AF-A0A0A7EY35-F1
#
_cell.length_a   1.000
_cell.length_b   1.000
_cell.length_c   1.000
_cell.angle_alpha   90.00
_cell.angle_beta   90.00
_cell.angle_gamma   90.00
#
_symmetry.space_group_name_H-M   'P 1'
#
loop_
_entity.id
_entity.type
_entity.pdbx_description
1 polymer ?
#
loop_
_entity_poly.entity_id
_entity_poly.type
_entity_poly.pdbx_seq_one_letter_code
_entity_poly.pdbx_strand_id
1 'polypeptide(L)' 'VTSLEHVQARLTLSYNRRGNLAIHLISPAGTRSTLLHPRPHDYSSEGFNDWAFMSTHSWDEDPTGAWMLEIE' A
#
# COMPACT_ATOMS: atom_id res chain seq x y z
N VAL A 1 -14.74 -13.71 -1.42
CA VAL A 1 -15.11 -12.28 -1.39
C VAL A 1 -15.47 -11.92 -2.81
N THR A 2 -16.71 -11.53 -3.07
CA THR A 2 -17.20 -11.22 -4.43
C THR A 2 -17.26 -9.72 -4.71
N SER A 3 -17.30 -8.89 -3.67
CA SER A 3 -17.06 -7.44 -3.74
C SER A 3 -16.25 -7.02 -2.52
N LEU A 4 -15.30 -6.10 -2.72
CA LEU A 4 -14.45 -5.56 -1.67
C LEU A 4 -15.11 -4.43 -0.89
N GLU A 5 -14.66 -4.21 0.34
CA GLU A 5 -14.94 -2.98 1.09
C GLU A 5 -13.62 -2.25 1.39
N HIS A 6 -12.77 -2.92 2.19
CA HIS A 6 -11.46 -2.41 2.59
C HIS A 6 -10.39 -3.40 2.16
N VAL A 7 -9.27 -2.90 1.66
CA VAL A 7 -8.06 -3.70 1.43
C VAL A 7 -6.97 -3.27 2.39
N GLN A 8 -6.20 -4.22 2.91
CA GLN A 8 -5.01 -3.95 3.69
C GLN A 8 -3.77 -4.60 3.09
N ALA A 9 -2.70 -3.84 2.94
CA ALA A 9 -1.36 -4.34 2.73
C ALA A 9 -0.58 -4.22 4.04
N ARG A 10 -0.39 -5.34 4.74
CA ARG A 10 0.41 -5.41 5.97
C ARG A 10 1.87 -5.61 5.60
N LEU A 11 2.70 -4.60 5.84
CA LEU A 11 4.09 -4.57 5.39
C LEU A 11 5.06 -4.52 6.56
N THR A 12 6.08 -5.37 6.46
CA THR A 12 7.31 -5.29 7.26
C THR A 12 8.46 -5.07 6.31
N LEU A 13 9.13 -3.92 6.39
CA LEU A 13 10.22 -3.55 5.51
C LEU A 13 11.24 -2.66 6.24
N SER A 14 12.51 -2.82 5.89
CA SER A 14 13.60 -1.96 6.36
C SER A 14 14.01 -0.97 5.28
N TYR A 15 14.26 0.28 5.66
CA TYR A 15 14.72 1.32 4.73
C TYR A 15 15.45 2.42 5.50
N ASN A 16 16.53 2.94 4.93
CA ASN A 16 17.42 3.89 5.62
C ASN A 16 16.76 5.27 5.87
N ARG A 17 15.85 5.70 4.99
CA ARG A 17 15.07 6.93 5.15
C ARG A 17 13.64 6.72 4.69
N ARG A 18 12.77 6.32 5.61
CA ARG A 18 11.38 5.95 5.36
C ARG A 18 10.57 7.01 4.61
N GLY A 19 10.84 8.29 4.84
CA GLY A 19 10.13 9.38 4.17
C GLY A 19 10.38 9.50 2.66
N ASN A 20 11.41 8.83 2.14
CA ASN A 20 11.64 8.78 0.70
C ASN A 20 10.71 7.79 -0.01
N LEU A 21 10.05 6.90 0.73
CA LEU A 21 9.22 5.85 0.15
C LEU A 21 7.89 6.39 -0.38
N ALA A 22 7.52 5.95 -1.57
CA ALA A 22 6.14 5.92 -2.04
C ALA A 22 5.67 4.47 -2.16
N ILE A 23 4.44 4.19 -1.73
CA ILE A 23 3.87 2.83 -1.80
C ILE A 23 2.53 2.91 -2.49
N HIS A 24 2.34 2.07 -3.51
CA HIS A 24 1.09 1.95 -4.24
C HIS A 24 0.63 0.50 -4.32
N LEU A 25 -0.68 0.31 -4.32
CA LEU A 25 -1.34 -0.97 -4.49
C LEU A 25 -2.29 -0.89 -5.68
N ILE A 26 -2.14 -1.79 -6.64
CA ILE A 26 -2.96 -1.87 -7.84
C ILE A 26 -3.81 -3.13 -7.76
N SER A 27 -5.13 -2.96 -7.91
CA SER A 27 -6.10 -4.06 -7.91
C SER A 27 -6.11 -4.83 -9.24
N PRO A 28 -6.69 -6.04 -9.28
CA PRO A 28 -6.87 -6.80 -10.52
C PRO A 28 -7.67 -6.04 -11.59
N ALA A 29 -8.56 -5.13 -11.18
CA ALA A 29 -9.32 -4.26 -12.08
C ALA A 29 -8.51 -3.05 -12.58
N GLY A 30 -7.29 -2.83 -12.06
CA GLY A 30 -6.40 -1.74 -12.44
C GLY A 30 -6.48 -0.50 -11.55
N THR A 31 -7.24 -0.52 -10.46
CA THR A 31 -7.37 0.64 -9.56
C THR A 31 -6.09 0.81 -8.75
N ARG A 32 -5.40 1.94 -8.96
CA ARG A 32 -4.16 2.30 -8.25
C ARG A 32 -4.45 3.12 -7.00
N SER A 33 -4.26 2.50 -5.83
CA SER A 33 -4.33 3.12 -4.51
C SER A 33 -2.96 3.60 -4.06
N THR A 34 -2.85 4.85 -3.61
CA THR A 34 -1.64 5.32 -2.91
C THR A 34 -1.74 4.98 -1.43
N LEU A 35 -0.87 4.09 -0.96
CA LEU A 35 -0.81 3.65 0.43
C LEU A 35 0.11 4.55 1.28
N LEU A 36 1.17 5.08 0.66
CA LEU A 36 2.11 6.00 1.29
C LEU A 36 2.58 7.02 0.27
N HIS A 37 2.43 8.30 0.59
CA HIS A 37 3.10 9.39 -0.13
C HIS A 37 4.49 9.64 0.45
N PRO A 38 5.45 10.16 -0.34
CA PRO A 38 6.70 10.67 0.19
C PRO A 38 6.45 11.70 1.29
N ARG A 39 7.20 11.59 2.38
CA ARG A 39 7.14 12.48 3.54
C ARG A 39 8.51 13.13 3.73
N PRO A 40 8.75 14.33 3.17
CA PRO A 40 10.09 14.95 3.17
C PRO A 40 10.73 15.10 4.55
N HIS A 41 9.91 15.23 5.60
CA HIS A 41 10.32 15.40 6.98
C HIS A 41 10.43 14.09 7.79
N ASP A 42 10.16 12.93 7.19
CA ASP A 42 10.32 11.63 7.84
C ASP A 42 11.71 11.05 7.55
N TYR A 43 12.64 11.33 8.46
CA TYR A 43 14.04 10.89 8.39
C TYR A 43 14.30 9.54 9.09
N SER A 44 13.24 8.83 9.48
CA SER A 44 13.37 7.59 10.26
C SER A 44 14.01 6.45 9.44
N SER A 45 14.88 5.68 10.09
CA SER A 45 15.47 4.44 9.57
C SER A 45 14.76 3.16 10.06
N GLU A 46 13.67 3.31 10.81
CA GLU A 46 12.94 2.18 11.42
C GLU A 46 12.12 1.37 10.40
N GLY A 47 11.93 1.91 9.19
CA GLY A 47 11.07 1.30 8.18
C GLY A 47 9.62 1.13 8.66
N PHE A 48 9.01 0.00 8.33
CA PHE A 48 7.69 -0.41 8.80
C PHE A 48 7.75 -1.81 9.41
N ASN A 49 7.01 -2.03 10.48
CA ASN A 49 6.90 -3.32 11.16
C ASN A 49 5.42 -3.69 11.31
N ASP A 50 4.99 -4.69 10.55
CA ASP A 50 3.60 -5.17 10.49
C ASP A 50 2.57 -4.03 10.35
N TRP A 51 2.91 -3.02 9.54
CA TRP A 51 2.08 -1.84 9.39
C TRP A 51 0.97 -2.11 8.37
N ALA A 52 -0.29 -1.99 8.80
CA ALA A 52 -1.46 -2.20 7.96
C ALA A 52 -1.84 -0.92 7.19
N PHE A 53 -1.29 -0.76 5.99
CA PHE A 53 -1.79 0.27 5.06
C PHE A 53 -3.16 -0.15 4.53
N MET A 54 -4.13 0.76 4.55
CA MET A 54 -5.52 0.48 4.16
C MET A 54 -5.98 1.42 3.04
N SER A 55 -6.79 0.89 2.12
CA SER A 55 -7.50 1.68 1.10
C SER A 55 -8.94 1.20 0.94
N THR A 56 -9.83 2.14 0.61
CA THR A 56 -11.22 1.91 0.20
C THR A 56 -11.44 2.16 -1.28
N HIS A 57 -10.39 2.44 -2.05
CA HIS A 57 -10.56 2.85 -3.46
C HIS A 57 -11.06 1.71 -4.36
N SER A 58 -10.81 0.45 -3.99
CA SER A 58 -11.28 -0.74 -4.71
C SER A 58 -12.59 -1.29 -4.15
N TRP A 59 -13.41 -0.44 -3.53
CA TRP A 59 -14.74 -0.83 -3.02
C TRP A 59 -15.59 -1.40 -4.17
N ASP A 60 -16.32 -2.46 -3.88
CA ASP A 60 -17.16 -3.25 -4.80
C ASP A 60 -16.44 -3.96 -5.96
N GLU A 61 -15.11 -3.88 -6.04
CA GLU A 61 -14.35 -4.67 -7.02
C GLU A 61 -14.30 -6.15 -6.64
N ASP A 62 -14.23 -7.03 -7.63
CA ASP A 62 -13.86 -8.43 -7.42
C ASP A 62 -12.35 -8.50 -7.12
N PRO A 63 -11.92 -8.93 -5.91
CA PRO A 63 -10.50 -9.05 -5.58
C PRO A 63 -9.76 -10.15 -6.34
N THR A 64 -10.47 -11.01 -7.06
CA THR A 64 -9.89 -12.20 -7.66
C THR A 64 -8.98 -11.82 -8.82
N GLY A 65 -7.68 -12.09 -8.68
CA GLY A 65 -6.70 -11.86 -9.72
C GLY A 65 -5.37 -11.38 -9.16
N ALA A 66 -4.54 -10.81 -10.04
CA ALA A 66 -3.23 -10.31 -9.66
C ALA A 66 -3.33 -8.92 -9.04
N TRP A 67 -2.87 -8.80 -7.79
CA TRP A 67 -2.60 -7.52 -7.15
C TRP A 67 -1.12 -7.19 -7.34
N MET A 68 -0.81 -5.90 -7.54
CA MET A 68 0.56 -5.42 -7.68
C MET A 68 0.88 -4.41 -6.59
N LEU A 69 1.99 -4.61 -5.89
CA LEU A 69 2.53 -3.68 -4.90
C LEU A 69 3.77 -3.00 -5.50
N GLU A 70 3.72 -1.68 -5.63
CA GLU A 70 4.84 -0.84 -6.07
C GLU A 70 5.43 -0.12 -4.86
N ILE A 71 6.76 -0.15 -4.75
CA ILE A 71 7.53 0.59 -3.72
C ILE A 71 8.64 1.34 -4.45
N GLU A 72 8.63 2.67 -4.33
CA GLU A 72 9.60 3.59 -4.93
C GLU A 72 10.38 4.35 -3.85
#